data_AF-M0FDL8-F1
#
_entry.id   AF-M0FDL8-F1
#
_cell.length_a   1.000
_cell.length_b   1.000
_cell.length_c   1.000
_cell.angle_alpha   90.00
_cell.angle_beta   90.00
_cell.angle_gamma   90.00
#
_symmetry.space_group_name_H-M   'P 1'
#
loop_
_entity.id
_entity.type
_entity.pdbx_description
1 polymer ?
#
loop_
_entity_poly.entity_id
_entity_poly.type
_entity_poly.pdbx_seq_one_letter_code
_entity_poly.pdbx_strand_id
1 'polypeptide(L)'
;MDDGTPLQSASDSPDEKQVVRCAACESALRSPGRGSLSFLLLDGLTVPLVGCDDHLEEFRTLCGLATDGRADLLDHRPAGGVNCPSCRHAPQRPRQRVIPVGNGGLAVLACETHQSDVFSRFRTGLRVREHLTDSIDAASTDP
;
A
#
# COMPACT_ATOMS: atom_id res chain seq x y z
N MET A 1 38.04 -15.16 -37.19
CA MET A 1 36.57 -15.13 -37.16
C MET A 1 36.14 -16.26 -36.25
N ASP A 2 35.82 -15.94 -34.99
CA ASP A 2 34.59 -16.37 -34.32
C ASP A 2 34.55 -15.66 -32.96
N ASP A 3 33.53 -14.81 -32.81
CA ASP A 3 33.38 -13.78 -31.81
C ASP A 3 32.64 -14.40 -30.62
N GLY A 4 33.40 -14.81 -29.59
CA GLY A 4 32.84 -15.38 -28.37
C GLY A 4 32.17 -14.32 -27.51
N THR A 5 30.99 -13.87 -27.93
CA THR A 5 30.13 -12.97 -27.14
C THR A 5 29.47 -13.79 -26.02
N PRO A 6 29.73 -13.53 -24.74
CA PRO A 6 28.93 -14.10 -23.68
C PRO A 6 27.57 -13.41 -23.73
N LEU A 7 26.51 -14.19 -24.00
CA LEU A 7 25.13 -13.76 -23.79
C LEU A 7 24.97 -13.43 -22.30
N GLN A 8 25.15 -12.15 -21.96
CA GLN A 8 24.72 -11.61 -20.68
C GLN A 8 23.20 -11.68 -20.69
N SER A 9 22.69 -12.69 -20.01
CA SER A 9 21.30 -12.78 -19.58
C SER A 9 20.96 -11.48 -18.85
N ALA A 10 20.27 -10.59 -19.54
CA ALA A 10 19.56 -9.47 -18.95
C ALA A 10 18.61 -10.08 -17.91
N SER A 11 19.06 -10.11 -16.67
CA SER A 11 18.19 -10.33 -15.52
C SER A 11 17.42 -9.03 -15.35
N ASP A 12 16.46 -8.82 -16.24
CA ASP A 12 15.39 -7.85 -16.08
C ASP A 12 14.52 -8.35 -14.92
N SER A 13 14.88 -7.91 -13.73
CA SER A 13 14.01 -7.99 -12.57
C SER A 13 13.84 -6.57 -12.10
N PRO A 14 12.72 -5.90 -12.40
CA PRO A 14 12.35 -4.69 -11.69
C PRO A 14 11.92 -5.11 -10.28
N ASP A 15 12.88 -5.52 -9.45
CA ASP A 15 12.88 -5.15 -8.04
C ASP A 15 13.39 -3.71 -7.99
N GLU A 16 12.73 -2.83 -8.74
CA GLU A 16 12.70 -1.42 -8.41
C GLU A 16 12.02 -1.38 -7.06
N LYS A 17 12.82 -1.51 -6.01
CA LYS A 17 12.48 -1.08 -4.67
C LYS A 17 11.99 0.33 -4.86
N GLN A 18 10.68 0.52 -4.97
CA GLN A 18 10.10 1.84 -5.09
C GLN A 18 10.52 2.55 -3.82
N VAL A 19 11.57 3.36 -3.95
CA VAL A 19 12.24 3.99 -2.83
C VAL A 19 11.23 4.98 -2.29
N VAL A 20 10.79 4.75 -1.06
CA VAL A 20 9.98 5.71 -0.33
C VAL A 20 10.80 6.99 -0.24
N ARG A 21 10.43 8.04 -0.96
CA ARG A 21 11.16 9.34 -0.99
C ARG A 21 10.63 10.31 0.07
N CYS A 22 9.46 10.01 0.63
CA CYS A 22 8.87 10.77 1.72
C CYS A 22 9.64 10.50 3.03
N ALA A 23 10.36 11.49 3.54
CA ALA A 23 11.15 11.38 4.77
C ALA A 23 10.29 11.03 6.00
N ALA A 24 9.03 11.46 6.04
CA ALA A 24 8.09 11.12 7.11
C ALA A 24 7.73 9.62 7.07
N CYS A 25 7.42 9.08 5.89
CA CYS A 25 7.21 7.65 5.69
C CYS A 25 8.47 6.84 6.02
N GLU A 26 9.65 7.25 5.56
CA GLU A 26 10.91 6.57 5.88
C GLU A 26 11.14 6.50 7.39
N SER A 27 10.89 7.60 8.10
CA SER A 27 11.04 7.69 9.55
C SER A 27 10.03 6.78 10.27
N ALA A 28 8.75 6.83 9.85
CA ALA A 28 7.69 5.98 10.39
C ALA A 28 7.99 4.48 10.21
N LEU A 29 8.48 4.09 9.03
CA LEU A 29 8.82 2.69 8.72
C LEU A 29 10.08 2.21 9.45
N ARG A 30 11.08 3.08 9.64
CA ARG A 30 12.34 2.73 10.33
C ARG A 30 12.15 2.57 11.83
N SER A 31 11.27 3.37 12.43
CA SER A 31 11.01 3.32 13.88
C SER A 31 9.51 3.49 14.15
N PRO A 32 8.72 2.42 13.94
CA PRO A 32 7.27 2.47 14.15
C PRO A 32 6.96 2.78 15.62
N GLY A 33 6.37 3.95 15.86
CA GLY A 33 5.91 4.40 17.18
C GLY A 33 4.39 4.38 17.26
N ARG A 34 3.85 4.71 18.44
CA ARG A 34 2.39 4.85 18.60
C ARG A 34 1.79 5.96 17.73
N GLY A 35 2.56 7.02 17.46
CA GLY A 35 2.11 8.17 16.66
C GLY A 35 2.25 7.97 15.15
N SER A 36 2.85 6.87 14.68
CA SER A 36 2.95 6.53 13.26
C SER A 36 2.08 5.32 12.91
N LEU A 37 1.11 5.00 13.78
CA LEU A 37 0.28 3.80 13.72
C LEU A 37 -1.17 4.25 13.58
N SER A 38 -1.75 3.99 12.43
CA SER A 38 -3.17 4.26 12.14
C SER A 38 -3.89 2.96 11.79
N PHE A 39 -5.21 2.97 11.83
CA PHE A 39 -6.01 1.77 11.57
C PHE A 39 -6.93 2.02 10.39
N LEU A 40 -6.76 1.23 9.33
CA LEU A 40 -7.65 1.22 8.19
C LEU A 40 -8.82 0.29 8.48
N LEU A 41 -10.04 0.83 8.40
CA LEU A 41 -11.28 0.09 8.35
C LEU A 41 -11.69 -0.12 6.90
N LEU A 42 -11.90 -1.38 6.51
CA LEU A 42 -12.21 -1.76 5.14
C LEU A 42 -13.19 -2.93 5.14
N ASP A 43 -14.47 -2.68 4.86
CA ASP A 43 -15.52 -3.72 4.82
C ASP A 43 -15.55 -4.62 6.07
N GLY A 44 -15.39 -4.03 7.27
CA GLY A 44 -15.36 -4.74 8.55
C GLY A 44 -14.00 -5.34 8.93
N LEU A 45 -13.01 -5.29 8.04
CA LEU A 45 -11.62 -5.58 8.35
C LEU A 45 -10.97 -4.35 9.00
N THR A 46 -10.18 -4.57 10.04
CA THR A 46 -9.43 -3.52 10.73
C THR A 46 -7.94 -3.85 10.70
N VAL A 47 -7.16 -3.06 9.96
CA VAL A 47 -5.75 -3.34 9.70
C VAL A 47 -4.88 -2.19 10.18
N PRO A 48 -3.86 -2.46 11.03
CA PRO A 48 -2.90 -1.45 11.40
C PRO A 48 -1.98 -1.11 10.23
N LEU A 49 -1.78 0.17 9.99
CA LEU A 49 -0.90 0.74 8.99
C LEU A 49 0.18 1.58 9.66
N VAL A 50 1.34 1.65 9.02
CA VAL A 50 2.43 2.56 9.41
C VAL A 50 2.82 3.42 8.22
N GLY A 51 2.72 4.73 8.35
CA GLY A 51 3.02 5.73 7.32
C GLY A 51 2.86 7.14 7.88
N CYS A 52 3.00 8.16 7.03
CA CYS A 52 2.58 9.52 7.38
C CYS A 52 1.12 9.75 6.97
N ASP A 53 0.48 10.74 7.60
CA ASP A 53 -0.95 11.03 7.44
C ASP A 53 -1.34 11.24 5.97
N ASP A 54 -0.53 11.98 5.20
CA ASP A 54 -0.79 12.25 3.79
C ASP A 54 -0.91 10.97 2.94
N HIS A 55 0.06 10.06 3.08
CA HIS A 55 0.06 8.81 2.31
C HIS A 55 -0.91 7.77 2.85
N LEU A 56 -1.26 7.84 4.13
CA LEU A 56 -2.34 7.03 4.71
C LEU A 56 -3.70 7.46 4.16
N GLU A 57 -3.94 8.78 4.03
CA GLU A 57 -5.18 9.31 3.48
C GLU A 57 -5.30 9.06 1.96
N GLU A 58 -4.20 9.19 1.21
CA GLU A 58 -4.18 8.80 -0.20
C GLU A 58 -4.49 7.31 -0.36
N PHE A 59 -3.88 6.46 0.48
CA PHE A 59 -4.14 5.03 0.46
C PHE A 59 -5.60 4.70 0.77
N ARG A 60 -6.18 5.33 1.80
CA ARG A 60 -7.59 5.19 2.16
C ARG A 60 -8.49 5.59 1.00
N THR A 61 -8.21 6.72 0.37
CA THR A 61 -8.96 7.22 -0.79
C THR A 61 -8.93 6.21 -1.93
N LEU A 62 -7.75 5.68 -2.25
CA LEU A 62 -7.57 4.65 -3.28
C LEU A 62 -8.34 3.37 -2.95
N CYS A 63 -8.23 2.86 -1.72
CA CYS A 63 -9.01 1.71 -1.29
C CYS A 63 -10.53 1.95 -1.40
N GLY A 64 -10.99 3.17 -1.17
CA GLY A 64 -12.40 3.57 -1.30
C GLY A 64 -12.91 3.67 -2.75
N LEU A 65 -12.02 3.78 -3.75
CA LEU A 65 -12.42 3.76 -5.17
C LEU A 65 -12.76 2.36 -5.69
N ALA A 66 -12.31 1.32 -5.00
CA ALA A 66 -12.40 -0.07 -5.48
C ALA A 66 -13.75 -0.76 -5.21
N THR A 67 -14.61 -0.17 -4.38
CA THR A 67 -15.83 -0.83 -3.86
C THR A 67 -16.80 0.24 -3.33
N ASP A 68 -18.10 -0.08 -3.30
CA ASP A 68 -19.13 0.74 -2.61
C ASP A 68 -18.98 0.71 -1.07
N GLY A 69 -18.07 -0.10 -0.58
CA GLY A 69 -17.71 -0.29 0.81
C GLY A 69 -16.94 0.88 1.41
N ARG A 70 -17.08 1.06 2.73
CA ARG A 70 -16.48 2.19 3.45
C ARG A 70 -15.00 1.92 3.77
N ALA A 71 -14.13 2.81 3.28
CA ALA A 71 -12.74 2.90 3.71
C ALA A 71 -12.59 4.09 4.67
N ASP A 72 -12.22 3.84 5.92
CA ASP A 72 -11.97 4.89 6.93
C ASP A 72 -10.61 4.69 7.59
N LEU A 73 -9.98 5.80 7.94
CA LEU A 73 -8.78 5.81 8.78
C LEU A 73 -9.13 6.22 10.20
N LEU A 74 -8.61 5.49 11.19
CA LEU A 74 -8.69 5.84 12.60
C LEU A 74 -7.30 6.11 13.16
N ASP A 75 -7.16 7.24 13.86
CA ASP A 75 -5.94 7.60 14.60
C ASP A 75 -5.95 7.09 16.04
N HIS A 76 -7.01 6.38 16.41
CA HIS A 76 -7.16 5.75 17.71
C HIS A 76 -7.39 4.26 17.53
N ARG A 77 -7.08 3.51 18.58
CA ARG A 77 -7.32 2.07 18.59
C ARG A 77 -8.83 1.79 18.54
N PRO A 78 -9.32 0.99 17.59
CA PRO A 78 -10.74 0.71 17.46
C PRO A 78 -11.29 -0.03 18.68
N ALA A 79 -12.54 0.29 19.03
CA ALA A 79 -13.29 -0.45 20.05
C ALA A 79 -13.53 -1.89 19.55
N GLY A 80 -13.16 -2.89 20.37
CA GLY A 80 -13.11 -4.30 19.95
C GLY A 80 -11.71 -4.78 19.54
N GLY A 81 -10.74 -3.87 19.43
CA GLY A 81 -9.35 -4.20 19.11
C GLY A 81 -9.11 -4.36 17.61
N VAL A 82 -7.93 -4.86 17.28
CA VAL A 82 -7.55 -5.10 15.88
C VAL A 82 -7.96 -6.52 15.53
N ASN A 83 -8.90 -6.66 14.58
CA ASN A 83 -9.41 -7.97 14.15
C ASN A 83 -8.35 -8.81 13.43
N CYS A 84 -7.26 -8.20 12.96
CA CYS A 84 -6.08 -8.90 12.47
C CYS A 84 -4.81 -8.49 13.25
N PRO A 85 -4.36 -9.29 14.21
CA PRO A 85 -2.93 -9.39 14.52
C PRO A 85 -2.31 -10.40 13.54
N SER A 86 -1.02 -10.73 13.63
CA SER A 86 -0.43 -11.98 13.08
C SER A 86 -0.99 -13.26 13.78
N CYS A 87 -2.32 -13.30 13.95
CA CYS A 87 -3.24 -14.39 14.22
C CYS A 87 -2.96 -15.36 15.39
N ARG A 88 -2.33 -14.91 16.48
CA ARG A 88 -1.79 -15.71 17.62
C ARG A 88 -0.59 -16.61 17.29
N HIS A 89 -0.33 -16.98 16.03
CA HIS A 89 0.75 -17.93 15.69
C HIS A 89 1.48 -17.70 14.36
N ALA A 90 1.20 -16.65 13.59
CA ALA A 90 2.08 -16.35 12.46
C ALA A 90 3.48 -15.98 12.99
N PRO A 91 4.56 -16.28 12.25
CA PRO A 91 5.94 -16.08 12.71
C PRO A 91 6.06 -14.68 13.32
N GLN A 92 6.75 -14.58 14.47
CA GLN A 92 6.79 -13.39 15.34
C GLN A 92 7.18 -12.07 14.65
N ARG A 93 7.55 -12.13 13.36
CA ARG A 93 7.66 -11.01 12.46
C ARG A 93 6.92 -11.34 11.17
N PRO A 94 5.65 -10.91 10.99
CA PRO A 94 5.08 -10.90 9.65
C PRO A 94 6.05 -10.14 8.74
N ARG A 95 6.36 -10.67 7.56
CA ARG A 95 7.12 -9.91 6.57
C ARG A 95 6.32 -8.64 6.29
N GLN A 96 6.84 -7.51 6.76
CA GLN A 96 6.22 -6.22 6.54
C GLN A 96 6.34 -5.91 5.06
N ARG A 97 5.20 -5.94 4.36
CA ARG A 97 5.14 -5.49 2.99
C ARG A 97 4.95 -3.99 2.99
N VAL A 98 5.95 -3.27 2.49
CA VAL A 98 5.83 -1.84 2.22
C VAL A 98 5.09 -1.68 0.89
N ILE A 99 3.97 -0.97 0.92
CA ILE A 99 3.19 -0.60 -0.27
C ILE A 99 3.56 0.84 -0.61
N PRO A 100 4.08 1.11 -1.81
CA PRO A 100 4.35 2.45 -2.28
C PRO A 100 3.04 3.18 -2.62
N VAL A 101 2.95 4.45 -2.24
CA VAL A 101 1.80 5.32 -2.47
C VAL A 101 2.33 6.69 -2.88
N GLY A 102 2.14 7.08 -4.13
CA GLY A 102 2.74 8.30 -4.68
C GLY A 102 4.27 8.30 -4.51
N ASN A 103 4.81 9.30 -3.82
CA ASN A 103 6.23 9.40 -3.47
C ASN A 103 6.57 8.80 -2.07
N GLY A 104 5.57 8.30 -1.35
CA GLY A 104 5.70 7.72 -0.03
C GLY A 104 5.47 6.21 -0.02
N GLY A 105 5.26 5.68 1.18
CA GLY A 105 4.97 4.27 1.36
C GLY A 105 4.53 3.97 2.78
N LEU A 106 3.81 2.86 2.91
CA LEU A 106 3.24 2.41 4.17
C LEU A 106 3.42 0.92 4.36
N ALA A 107 3.55 0.49 5.61
CA ALA A 107 3.58 -0.93 5.96
C ALA A 107 2.18 -1.37 6.41
N VAL A 108 1.74 -2.51 5.88
CA VAL A 108 0.49 -3.17 6.30
C VAL A 108 0.82 -4.24 7.35
N LEU A 109 0.44 -4.00 8.60
CA LEU A 109 0.73 -4.90 9.71
C LEU A 109 -0.37 -5.95 9.89
N ALA A 110 -0.53 -6.82 8.88
CA ALA A 110 -1.54 -7.88 8.86
C ALA A 110 -0.94 -9.24 8.48
N CYS A 111 -1.72 -10.32 8.60
CA CYS A 111 -1.33 -11.62 8.03
C CYS A 111 -1.38 -11.60 6.49
N GLU A 112 -0.74 -12.57 5.82
CA GLU A 112 -0.63 -12.59 4.36
C GLU A 112 -1.97 -12.52 3.62
N THR A 113 -3.01 -13.16 4.16
CA THR A 113 -4.38 -13.10 3.63
C THR A 113 -4.90 -11.67 3.61
N HIS A 114 -4.93 -11.00 4.76
CA HIS A 114 -5.41 -9.63 4.86
C HIS A 114 -4.51 -8.62 4.14
N GLN A 115 -3.20 -8.85 4.12
CA GLN A 115 -2.29 -8.05 3.27
C GLN A 115 -2.68 -8.15 1.80
N SER A 116 -3.02 -9.36 1.33
CA SER A 116 -3.44 -9.60 -0.05
C SER A 116 -4.77 -8.93 -0.37
N ASP A 117 -5.74 -8.99 0.54
CA ASP A 117 -7.05 -8.34 0.39
C ASP A 117 -6.91 -6.81 0.31
N VAL A 118 -6.15 -6.23 1.23
CA VAL A 118 -5.86 -4.79 1.25
C VAL A 118 -5.11 -4.37 -0.01
N PHE A 119 -4.09 -5.13 -0.42
CA PHE A 119 -3.31 -4.84 -1.63
C PHE A 119 -4.14 -4.96 -2.91
N SER A 120 -5.02 -5.96 -3.00
CA SER A 120 -5.94 -6.13 -4.12
C SER A 120 -6.86 -4.92 -4.26
N ARG A 121 -7.47 -4.48 -3.17
CA ARG A 121 -8.32 -3.28 -3.16
C ARG A 121 -7.55 -2.02 -3.55
N PHE A 122 -6.36 -1.81 -2.99
CA PHE A 122 -5.50 -0.70 -3.38
C PHE A 122 -5.19 -0.68 -4.89
N ARG A 123 -4.80 -1.82 -5.47
CA ARG A 123 -4.51 -1.91 -6.90
C ARG A 123 -5.73 -1.67 -7.78
N THR A 124 -6.89 -2.17 -7.37
CA THR A 124 -8.15 -1.87 -8.07
C THR A 124 -8.45 -0.38 -8.02
N GLY A 125 -8.27 0.26 -6.85
CA GLY A 125 -8.43 1.69 -6.69
C GLY A 125 -7.50 2.53 -7.56
N LEU A 126 -6.23 2.13 -7.66
CA LEU A 126 -5.26 2.76 -8.57
C LEU A 126 -5.73 2.70 -10.02
N ARG A 127 -6.16 1.54 -10.49
CA ARG A 127 -6.67 1.37 -11.85
C ARG A 127 -7.92 2.21 -12.12
N VAL A 128 -8.82 2.31 -11.14
CA VAL A 128 -10.00 3.17 -11.23
C VAL A 128 -9.58 4.63 -11.35
N ARG A 129 -8.64 5.09 -10.52
CA ARG A 129 -8.09 6.45 -10.60
C ARG A 129 -7.46 6.74 -11.96
N GLU A 130 -6.62 5.85 -12.47
CA GLU A 130 -6.00 5.96 -13.79
C GLU A 130 -7.07 6.09 -14.88
N HIS A 131 -8.09 5.23 -14.88
CA HIS A 131 -9.18 5.27 -15.86
C HIS A 131 -10.00 6.57 -15.81
N LEU A 132 -10.24 7.11 -14.60
CA LEU A 132 -10.94 8.39 -14.42
C LEU A 132 -10.09 9.56 -14.95
N THR A 133 -8.79 9.58 -14.66
CA THR A 133 -7.87 10.62 -15.16
C THR A 133 -7.78 10.57 -16.68
N ASP A 134 -7.58 9.38 -17.27
CA ASP A 134 -7.51 9.19 -18.72
C ASP A 134 -8.81 9.66 -19.40
N SER A 135 -9.97 9.38 -18.79
CA SER A 135 -11.27 9.80 -19.31
C SER A 135 -11.45 11.32 -19.27
N ILE A 136 -10.96 11.98 -18.24
CA ILE A 136 -10.99 13.46 -18.12
C ILE A 136 -10.06 14.10 -19.15
N ASP A 137 -8.86 13.56 -19.31
CA ASP A 137 -7.90 14.06 -20.30
C ASP A 137 -8.43 13.88 -21.73
N ALA A 138 -9.07 12.73 -22.00
CA ALA A 138 -9.75 12.48 -23.28
C ALA A 138 -10.91 13.45 -23.53
N ALA A 139 -11.77 13.70 -22.53
CA ALA A 139 -12.87 14.67 -22.64
C ALA A 139 -12.38 16.12 -22.78
N SER A 140 -11.18 16.44 -22.28
CA SER A 140 -10.56 17.77 -22.40
C SER A 140 -9.87 17.99 -23.75
N THR A 141 -9.67 16.92 -24.53
CA THR A 141 -8.97 16.93 -25.82
C THR A 141 -9.92 16.87 -27.03
N ASP A 142 -11.23 16.73 -26.79
CA ASP A 142 -12.27 16.73 -27.84
C ASP A 142 -12.75 18.18 -28.11
N PRO A 143 -12.50 18.76 -29.31
CA PRO A 143 -12.78 20.16 -29.66
C PRO A 143 -14.25 20.46 -30.03
#